data_AF-A0A954KVE0-F1
#
_entry.id   AF-A0A954KVE0-F1
#
_cell.length_a   1.000
_cell.length_b   1.000
_cell.length_c   1.000
_cell.angle_alpha   90.00
_cell.angle_beta   90.00
_cell.angle_gamma   90.00
#
_symmetry.space_group_name_H-M   'P 1'
#
loop_
_entity.id
_entity.type
_entity.pdbx_description
1 polymer ?
#
loop_
_entity_poly.entity_id
_entity_poly.type
_entity_poly.pdbx_seq_one_letter_code
_entity_poly.pdbx_strand_id
1 'polypeptide(L)'
;MTSPLFLPVAELPKLLARLLELGYKVIAPTIDQEAIVYSEIQSVEDLPRGWTDEQEPGHYRIKPTSNDRYFDYVVGPHSWKKYL
;
A
#
# COMPACT_ATOMS: atom_id res chain seq x y z
N MET A 1 -11.51 -14.74 -24.68
CA MET A 1 -10.42 -13.92 -24.10
C MET A 1 -11.07 -12.85 -23.23
N THR A 2 -10.84 -12.88 -21.92
CA THR A 2 -11.39 -11.87 -21.01
C THR A 2 -10.62 -10.57 -21.23
N SER A 3 -11.33 -9.47 -21.50
CA SER A 3 -10.69 -8.15 -21.60
C SER A 3 -10.07 -7.78 -20.25
N PRO A 4 -8.92 -7.10 -20.23
CA PRO A 4 -8.33 -6.65 -18.98
C PRO A 4 -9.30 -5.70 -18.28
N LEU A 5 -9.59 -5.98 -17.01
CA LEU A 5 -10.34 -5.08 -16.15
C LEU A 5 -9.36 -4.05 -15.57
N PHE A 6 -9.75 -2.79 -15.63
CA PHE A 6 -8.99 -1.66 -15.10
C PHE A 6 -9.80 -0.98 -13.99
N LEU A 7 -9.15 -0.71 -12.85
CA LEU A 7 -9.73 0.08 -11.76
C LEU A 7 -9.14 1.50 -11.82
N PRO A 8 -9.93 2.53 -12.16
CA PRO A 8 -9.48 3.91 -12.05
C PRO A 8 -9.09 4.24 -10.61
N VAL A 9 -8.03 5.01 -10.42
CA VAL A 9 -7.54 5.41 -9.08
C VAL A 9 -8.64 6.11 -8.28
N ALA A 10 -9.48 6.92 -8.92
CA ALA A 10 -10.61 7.59 -8.29
C ALA A 10 -11.67 6.64 -7.71
N GLU A 11 -11.74 5.39 -8.20
CA GLU A 11 -12.67 4.36 -7.72
C GLU A 11 -12.06 3.47 -6.62
N LEU A 12 -10.75 3.60 -6.34
CA LEU A 12 -10.08 2.83 -5.29
C LEU A 12 -10.71 3.03 -3.89
N PRO A 13 -11.09 4.25 -3.45
CA PRO A 13 -11.77 4.45 -2.17
C PRO A 13 -13.08 3.67 -2.08
N LYS A 14 -13.84 3.62 -3.18
CA LYS A 14 -15.12 2.92 -3.24
C LYS A 14 -14.96 1.41 -3.16
N LEU A 15 -13.93 0.86 -3.83
CA LEU A 15 -13.60 -0.55 -3.71
C LEU A 15 -13.25 -0.91 -2.26
N LEU A 16 -12.39 -0.11 -1.62
CA LEU A 16 -11.96 -0.34 -0.25
C LEU A 16 -13.15 -0.30 0.71
N ALA A 17 -13.97 0.75 0.63
CA ALA A 17 -15.18 0.89 1.44
C ALA A 17 -16.08 -0.35 1.27
N ARG A 18 -16.25 -0.84 0.03
CA ARG A 18 -17.07 -2.02 -0.23
C ARG A 18 -16.51 -3.30 0.39
N LEU A 19 -15.19 -3.48 0.40
CA LEU A 19 -14.56 -4.63 1.05
C LEU A 19 -14.78 -4.60 2.56
N LEU A 20 -14.64 -3.42 3.18
CA LEU A 20 -14.87 -3.23 4.62
C LEU A 20 -16.34 -3.46 4.99
N GLU A 21 -17.29 -2.95 4.20
CA GLU A 21 -18.73 -3.20 4.38
C GLU A 21 -19.10 -4.69 4.32
N LEU A 22 -18.38 -5.45 3.50
CA LEU A 22 -18.54 -6.90 3.38
C LEU A 22 -17.89 -7.67 4.54
N GLY A 23 -17.26 -6.97 5.50
CA GLY A 23 -16.59 -7.55 6.65
C GLY A 23 -15.21 -8.12 6.34
N TYR A 24 -14.62 -7.79 5.18
CA TYR A 24 -13.25 -8.17 4.88
C TYR A 24 -12.26 -7.31 5.65
N LYS A 25 -11.23 -7.96 6.18
CA LYS A 25 -10.03 -7.30 6.64
C LYS A 25 -9.16 -6.94 5.45
N VAL A 26 -8.86 -5.66 5.25
CA VAL A 26 -8.01 -5.21 4.15
C VAL A 26 -6.59 -4.95 4.65
N ILE A 27 -5.64 -5.74 4.15
CA ILE A 27 -4.22 -5.61 4.46
C ILE A 27 -3.51 -4.96 3.27
N ALA A 28 -2.74 -3.90 3.53
CA ALA A 28 -2.08 -3.10 2.52
C ALA A 28 -0.76 -2.53 3.04
N PRO A 29 0.13 -2.02 2.17
CA PRO A 29 1.26 -1.21 2.59
C PRO A 29 0.80 0.05 3.33
N THR A 30 1.54 0.42 4.36
CA THR A 30 1.35 1.58 5.22
C THR A 30 2.71 2.09 5.69
N ILE A 31 2.77 3.29 6.24
CA ILE A 31 4.00 3.83 6.84
C ILE A 31 3.93 3.64 8.36
N ASP A 32 4.92 2.95 8.92
CA ASP A 32 5.11 2.79 10.36
C ASP A 32 6.60 2.84 10.70
N GLN A 33 6.96 3.58 11.75
CA GLN A 33 8.35 3.70 12.23
C GLN A 33 9.40 3.90 11.12
N GLU A 34 9.15 4.86 10.21
CA GLU A 34 10.03 5.17 9.06
C GLU A 34 10.21 4.02 8.05
N ALA A 35 9.31 3.04 8.08
CA ALA A 35 9.29 1.90 7.17
C ALA A 35 7.95 1.74 6.46
N ILE A 36 7.99 1.24 5.22
CA ILE A 36 6.78 0.75 4.56
C ILE A 36 6.53 -0.69 5.04
N VAL A 37 5.43 -0.89 5.74
CA VAL A 37 5.04 -2.17 6.35
C VAL A 37 3.64 -2.57 5.88
N TYR A 38 3.34 -3.86 5.90
CA TYR A 38 1.96 -4.33 5.70
C TYR A 38 1.19 -4.27 7.02
N SER A 39 0.06 -3.56 7.00
CA SER A 39 -0.86 -3.48 8.12
C SER A 39 -2.31 -3.41 7.64
N GLU A 40 -3.26 -3.43 8.57
CA GLU A 40 -4.67 -3.25 8.26
C GLU A 40 -4.95 -1.79 7.94
N ILE A 41 -5.68 -1.54 6.87
CA ILE A 41 -6.09 -0.19 6.47
C ILE A 41 -7.61 -0.04 6.54
N GLN A 42 -8.05 1.17 6.84
CA GLN A 42 -9.46 1.57 6.87
C GLN A 42 -9.78 2.58 5.77
N SER A 43 -8.75 3.23 5.20
CA SER A 43 -8.89 4.18 4.11
C SER A 43 -7.73 4.14 3.12
N VAL A 44 -7.92 4.71 1.94
CA VAL A 44 -6.83 4.81 0.94
C VAL A 44 -5.75 5.80 1.37
N GLU A 45 -6.07 6.70 2.29
CA GLU A 45 -5.15 7.66 2.92
C GLU A 45 -4.13 6.96 3.83
N ASP A 46 -4.40 5.72 4.26
CA ASP A 46 -3.44 4.92 5.03
C ASP A 46 -2.31 4.37 4.14
N LEU A 47 -2.50 4.37 2.82
CA LEU A 47 -1.49 3.94 1.85
C LEU A 47 -0.31 4.92 1.82
N PRO A 48 0.91 4.47 1.49
CA PRO A 48 2.11 5.31 1.41
C PRO A 48 2.12 6.19 0.15
N ARG A 49 1.03 6.90 -0.12
CA ARG A 49 0.87 7.76 -1.29
C ARG A 49 1.92 8.88 -1.25
N GLY A 50 2.69 9.00 -2.32
CA GLY A 50 3.76 10.01 -2.38
C GLY A 50 5.03 9.63 -1.61
N TRP A 51 5.17 8.38 -1.19
CA TRP A 51 6.37 7.87 -0.52
C TRP A 51 6.99 6.72 -1.30
N THR A 52 8.32 6.67 -1.27
CA THR A 52 9.14 5.55 -1.75
C THR A 52 10.15 5.18 -0.67
N ASP A 53 10.76 4.01 -0.81
CA ASP A 53 11.88 3.57 -0.01
C ASP A 53 13.22 3.73 -0.75
N GLU A 54 14.28 3.87 0.04
CA GLU A 54 15.67 3.70 -0.37
C GLU A 54 16.25 2.55 0.45
N GLN A 55 16.82 1.57 -0.25
CA GLN A 55 17.42 0.38 0.35
C GLN A 55 18.91 0.31 0.02
N GLU A 56 19.74 0.19 1.04
CA GLU A 56 21.17 -0.10 0.94
C GLU A 56 21.53 -1.24 1.92
N PRO A 57 22.65 -1.94 1.75
CA PRO A 57 23.05 -2.99 2.69
C PRO A 57 23.10 -2.48 4.14
N GLY A 58 22.19 -2.97 4.99
CA GLY A 58 22.08 -2.56 6.39
C GLY A 58 21.34 -1.23 6.63
N HIS A 59 20.80 -0.61 5.59
CA HIS A 59 20.12 0.68 5.68
C HIS A 59 18.79 0.67 4.93
N TYR A 60 17.75 1.16 5.60
CA TYR A 60 16.43 1.39 5.02
C TYR A 60 15.95 2.77 5.43
N ARG A 61 15.40 3.54 4.49
CA ARG A 61 14.79 4.84 4.77
C ARG A 61 13.64 5.08 3.81
N ILE A 62 12.54 5.66 4.31
CA ILE A 62 11.51 6.25 3.45
C ILE A 62 11.87 7.67 3.03
N LYS A 63 11.47 8.06 1.84
CA LYS A 63 11.55 9.44 1.36
C LYS A 63 10.25 9.86 0.68
N PRO A 64 9.85 11.13 0.82
CA PRO A 64 8.78 11.67 0.00
C PRO A 64 9.24 11.72 -1.46
N THR A 65 8.33 11.53 -2.38
CA THR A 65 8.58 11.64 -3.81
C THR A 65 7.70 12.71 -4.43
N SER A 66 8.13 13.27 -5.57
CA SER A 66 7.33 14.23 -6.36
C SER A 66 6.11 13.59 -7.03
N ASN A 67 5.91 12.28 -6.84
CA ASN A 67 5.02 11.43 -7.61
C ASN A 67 3.85 11.12 -6.69
N ASP A 68 2.63 11.48 -7.07
CA ASP A 68 1.45 11.26 -6.23
C ASP A 68 0.89 9.82 -6.35
N ARG A 69 1.80 8.84 -6.43
CA ARG A 69 1.52 7.43 -6.68
C ARG A 69 1.30 6.67 -5.37
N TYR A 70 0.38 5.70 -5.38
CA TYR A 70 0.05 4.87 -4.22
C TYR A 70 1.02 3.70 -3.97
N PHE A 71 1.75 3.26 -5.01
CA PHE A 71 2.56 2.03 -4.98
C PHE A 71 3.94 2.26 -5.59
N ASP A 72 4.60 3.35 -5.19
CA ASP A 72 5.90 3.76 -5.73
C ASP A 72 7.02 3.37 -4.76
N TYR A 73 7.08 2.09 -4.37
CA TYR A 73 8.05 1.57 -3.43
C TYR A 73 8.35 0.09 -3.75
N VAL A 74 9.49 -0.42 -3.27
CA VAL A 74 9.88 -1.82 -3.36
C VAL A 74 9.38 -2.56 -2.11
N VAL A 75 8.95 -3.81 -2.26
CA VAL A 75 8.44 -4.63 -1.14
C VAL A 75 9.41 -4.56 0.04
N GLY A 76 8.95 -3.98 1.15
CA GLY A 76 9.75 -3.73 2.34
C GLY A 76 10.22 -5.01 3.04
N PRO A 77 11.02 -4.90 4.11
CA PRO A 77 11.62 -6.05 4.80
C PRO A 77 10.60 -6.99 5.46
N HIS A 78 9.36 -6.52 5.66
CA HIS A 78 8.29 -7.31 6.24
C HIS A 78 7.50 -8.08 5.17
N SER A 79 7.56 -9.41 5.27
CA SER A 79 6.86 -10.32 4.37
C SER A 79 5.37 -10.48 4.71
N TRP A 80 4.58 -10.82 3.69
CA TRP A 80 3.17 -11.22 3.79
C TRP A 80 2.91 -12.40 4.73
N LYS A 81 3.94 -13.18 5.09
CA LYS A 81 3.85 -14.32 6.04
C LYS A 81 3.22 -13.98 7.39
N LYS A 82 3.17 -12.70 7.77
CA LYS A 82 2.48 -12.28 9.00
C LYS A 82 0.95 -12.51 8.94
N TYR A 83 0.38 -12.62 7.74
CA TYR A 83 -1.07 -12.68 7.50
C TYR A 83 -1.54 -13.93 6.73
N LEU A 84 -0.62 -14.84 6.37
CA LEU A 84 -0.87 -16.07 5.63
C LEU A 84 -0.34 -17.28 6.42
#